data_AF-A0AAV5QNJ4-F1
#
_entry.id   AF-A0AAV5QNJ4-F1
#
_cell.length_a   1.000
_cell.length_b   1.000
_cell.length_c   1.000
_cell.angle_alpha   90.00
_cell.angle_beta   90.00
_cell.angle_gamma   90.00
#
_symmetry.space_group_name_H-M   'P 1'
#
loop_
_entity.id
_entity.type
_entity.pdbx_description
1 polymer ?
#
loop_
_entity_poly.entity_id
_entity_poly.type
_entity_poly.pdbx_seq_one_letter_code
_entity_poly.pdbx_strand_id
1 'polypeptide(L)'
;MSSSATKYPEYVDSKPPVVTLAEYDEAPWAGTTCVDSRDDEYVVVDMQKPEQVVARIAPSDNRTLDTIFKSAKKTFVDNVAKETKEKAQKK
;
A
#
# COMPACT_ATOMS: atom_id res chain seq x y z
N MET A 1 17.19 6.14 -24.94
CA MET A 1 16.21 7.04 -24.30
C MET A 1 14.85 6.38 -24.41
N SER A 2 14.26 5.93 -23.31
CA SER A 2 12.82 5.64 -23.21
C SER A 2 12.43 5.84 -21.76
N SER A 3 12.14 7.09 -21.40
CA SER A 3 11.39 7.39 -20.18
C SER A 3 9.97 6.87 -20.42
N SER A 4 9.70 5.63 -19.99
CA SER A 4 8.32 5.16 -19.90
C SER A 4 7.61 6.08 -18.92
N ALA A 5 6.83 7.02 -19.45
CA ALA A 5 5.97 7.86 -18.65
C ALA A 5 4.90 6.94 -18.05
N THR A 6 5.15 6.46 -16.83
CA THR A 6 4.16 5.80 -16.01
C THR A 6 3.10 6.85 -15.67
N LYS A 7 2.14 7.03 -16.58
CA LYS A 7 1.14 8.09 -16.48
C LYS A 7 0.19 7.70 -15.35
N TYR A 8 0.34 8.33 -14.20
CA TYR A 8 -0.62 8.25 -13.12
C TYR A 8 -2.01 8.64 -13.62
N PRO A 9 -3.07 8.08 -13.02
CA PRO A 9 -4.41 8.43 -13.43
C PRO A 9 -4.63 9.93 -13.17
N GLU A 10 -5.37 10.58 -14.07
CA GLU A 10 -5.58 12.02 -13.99
C GLU A 10 -6.45 12.36 -12.78
N TYR A 11 -6.11 13.46 -12.10
CA TYR A 11 -6.90 13.99 -11.01
C TYR A 11 -8.32 14.34 -11.52
N VAL A 12 -9.34 13.79 -10.88
CA VAL A 12 -10.74 14.14 -11.14
C VAL A 12 -11.13 15.24 -10.15
N ASP A 13 -11.54 16.40 -10.63
CA ASP A 13 -11.89 17.57 -9.79
C ASP A 13 -10.79 17.99 -8.80
N SER A 14 -9.53 17.97 -9.25
CA SER A 14 -8.34 18.24 -8.41
C SER A 14 -8.15 17.26 -7.23
N LYS A 15 -8.86 16.12 -7.24
CA LYS A 15 -8.75 15.06 -6.23
C LYS A 15 -8.21 13.78 -6.87
N PRO A 16 -7.39 13.00 -6.14
CA PRO A 16 -6.90 11.74 -6.65
C PRO A 16 -8.10 10.84 -6.98
N PRO A 17 -8.08 10.15 -8.12
CA PRO A 17 -9.17 9.28 -8.51
C PRO A 17 -9.34 8.15 -7.50
N VAL A 18 -10.58 7.68 -7.37
CA VAL A 18 -10.90 6.51 -6.55
C VAL A 18 -10.88 5.28 -7.45
N VAL A 19 -10.11 4.27 -7.08
CA VAL A 19 -9.97 3.00 -7.80
C VAL A 19 -10.22 1.83 -6.84
N THR A 20 -10.70 0.72 -7.37
CA THR A 20 -10.78 -0.56 -6.64
C THR A 20 -9.42 -1.23 -6.57
N LEU A 21 -9.26 -2.19 -5.67
CA LEU A 21 -8.06 -3.04 -5.63
C LEU A 21 -7.83 -3.80 -6.93
N ALA A 22 -8.90 -4.25 -7.59
CA ALA A 22 -8.79 -4.95 -8.85
C ALA A 22 -8.25 -4.04 -9.97
N GLU A 23 -8.78 -2.81 -10.07
CA GLU A 23 -8.28 -1.82 -11.02
C GLU A 23 -6.85 -1.41 -10.72
N TYR A 24 -6.47 -1.37 -9.44
CA TYR A 24 -5.09 -1.13 -9.04
C TYR A 24 -4.15 -2.26 -9.45
N ASP A 25 -4.53 -3.53 -9.26
CA ASP A 25 -3.70 -4.69 -9.59
C ASP A 25 -3.40 -4.79 -11.10
N GLU A 26 -4.36 -4.37 -11.94
CA GLU A 26 -4.20 -4.31 -13.39
C GLU A 26 -3.55 -3.02 -13.89
N ALA A 27 -3.31 -2.05 -13.02
CA ALA A 27 -2.81 -0.75 -13.42
C ALA A 27 -1.34 -0.81 -13.88
N PRO A 28 -0.98 -0.21 -15.02
CA PRO A 28 0.41 -0.19 -15.50
C PRO A 28 1.36 0.58 -14.58
N TRP A 29 0.81 1.41 -13.68
CA TRP A 29 1.54 2.20 -12.70
C TRP A 29 1.73 1.50 -11.35
N ALA A 30 1.06 0.36 -11.12
CA ALA A 30 1.09 -0.40 -9.86
C ALA A 30 2.52 -0.81 -9.45
N GLY A 31 3.37 -1.14 -10.41
CA GLY A 31 4.76 -1.55 -10.15
C GLY A 31 5.68 -0.42 -9.64
N THR A 32 5.23 0.83 -9.67
CA THR A 32 5.97 2.00 -9.18
C THR A 32 5.32 2.68 -7.98
N THR A 33 4.26 2.07 -7.46
CA THR A 33 3.43 2.64 -6.40
C THR A 33 3.20 1.61 -5.30
N CYS A 34 2.74 2.07 -4.14
CA CYS A 34 2.36 1.18 -3.05
C CYS A 34 1.09 1.67 -2.35
N VAL A 35 0.37 0.72 -1.76
CA VAL A 35 -0.80 1.03 -0.91
C VAL A 35 -0.30 1.40 0.48
N ASP A 36 -0.77 2.53 0.99
CA ASP A 36 -0.49 3.07 2.31
C ASP A 36 -1.79 3.36 3.05
N SER A 37 -1.76 3.36 4.38
CA SER A 37 -2.93 3.67 5.23
C SER A 37 -2.77 5.08 5.81
N ARG A 38 -3.71 5.99 5.54
CA ARG A 38 -3.69 7.38 6.04
C ARG A 38 -5.07 7.80 6.47
N ASP A 39 -5.17 8.37 7.68
CA ASP A 39 -6.40 8.99 8.19
C ASP A 39 -7.66 8.10 8.01
N ASP A 40 -7.54 6.82 8.37
CA ASP A 40 -8.58 5.79 8.24
C ASP A 40 -9.00 5.41 6.79
N GLU A 41 -8.24 5.85 5.79
CA GLU A 41 -8.40 5.50 4.39
C GLU A 41 -7.16 4.76 3.84
N TYR A 42 -7.36 4.01 2.77
CA TYR A 42 -6.26 3.41 2.01
C TYR A 42 -6.01 4.23 0.76
N VAL A 43 -4.76 4.62 0.58
CA VAL A 43 -4.31 5.45 -0.54
C VAL A 43 -3.21 4.74 -1.30
N VAL A 44 -3.07 5.06 -2.58
CA VAL A 44 -1.93 4.63 -3.37
C VAL A 44 -0.98 5.80 -3.52
N VAL A 45 0.30 5.57 -3.22
CA VAL A 45 1.36 6.57 -3.24
C VAL A 45 2.50 6.16 -4.17
N ASP A 46 3.22 7.15 -4.68
CA ASP A 46 4.43 6.93 -5.47
C ASP A 46 5.57 6.43 -4.57
N MET A 47 6.24 5.33 -4.94
CA MET A 47 7.37 4.79 -4.17
C MET A 47 8.57 5.75 -4.12
N GLN A 48 8.75 6.60 -5.12
CA GLN A 48 9.81 7.61 -5.16
C GLN A 48 9.45 8.87 -4.36
N LYS A 49 8.15 9.14 -4.19
CA LYS A 49 7.61 10.31 -3.48
C LYS A 49 6.41 9.89 -2.64
N PRO A 50 6.63 9.28 -1.46
CA PRO A 50 5.54 8.74 -0.65
C PRO A 50 4.52 9.80 -0.23
N GLU A 51 4.89 11.08 -0.19
CA GLU A 51 3.97 12.18 0.11
C GLU A 51 2.91 12.38 -0.99
N GLN A 52 3.20 11.94 -2.21
CA GLN A 52 2.34 12.10 -3.37
C GLN A 52 1.30 10.97 -3.45
N VAL A 53 0.04 11.33 -3.20
CA VAL A 53 -1.11 10.43 -3.41
C VAL A 53 -1.51 10.45 -4.88
N VAL A 54 -1.44 9.29 -5.52
CA VAL A 54 -1.78 9.09 -6.94
C VAL A 54 -3.20 8.57 -7.14
N ALA A 55 -3.73 7.82 -6.18
CA ALA A 55 -5.11 7.32 -6.19
C ALA A 55 -5.59 7.03 -4.76
N ARG A 56 -6.90 6.92 -4.58
CA ARG A 56 -7.54 6.45 -3.34
C ARG A 56 -8.17 5.10 -3.60
N ILE A 57 -8.13 4.20 -2.63
CA ILE A 57 -8.81 2.91 -2.73
C ILE A 57 -10.29 3.08 -2.36
N ALA A 58 -11.17 2.42 -3.11
CA ALA A 58 -12.60 2.42 -2.85
C ALA A 58 -12.89 1.85 -1.45
N PRO A 59 -13.77 2.49 -0.65
CA PRO A 59 -14.09 2.03 0.70
C PRO A 59 -14.63 0.59 0.78
N SER A 60 -15.20 0.08 -0.31
CA SER A 60 -15.64 -1.33 -0.43
C SER A 60 -14.50 -2.33 -0.21
N ASP A 61 -13.28 -1.95 -0.54
CA ASP A 61 -12.10 -2.81 -0.46
C ASP A 61 -11.33 -2.66 0.87
N ASN A 62 -11.71 -1.67 1.70
CA ASN A 62 -11.05 -1.40 2.99
C ASN A 62 -11.05 -2.62 3.90
N ARG A 63 -12.11 -3.44 3.90
CA ARG A 63 -12.18 -4.65 4.73
C ARG A 63 -11.14 -5.70 4.33
N THR A 64 -10.90 -5.83 3.02
CA THR A 64 -9.89 -6.74 2.48
C THR A 64 -8.49 -6.25 2.87
N LEU A 65 -8.22 -4.96 2.66
CA LEU A 65 -6.96 -4.33 3.05
C LEU A 65 -6.72 -4.44 4.55
N ASP A 66 -7.72 -4.15 5.38
CA ASP A 66 -7.65 -4.32 6.83
C ASP A 66 -7.19 -5.72 7.23
N THR A 67 -7.75 -6.74 6.58
CA THR A 67 -7.42 -8.13 6.87
C THR A 67 -5.96 -8.43 6.48
N ILE A 68 -5.51 -7.92 5.34
CA ILE A 68 -4.13 -8.07 4.85
C ILE A 68 -3.16 -7.36 5.81
N PHE A 69 -3.40 -6.09 6.13
CA PHE A 69 -2.55 -5.29 7.01
C PHE A 69 -2.52 -5.83 8.44
N LYS A 70 -3.66 -6.28 8.99
CA LYS A 70 -3.71 -6.91 10.32
C LYS A 70 -2.94 -8.23 10.34
N SER A 71 -3.08 -9.04 9.30
CA SER A 71 -2.36 -10.32 9.18
C SER A 71 -0.86 -10.10 9.04
N ALA A 72 -0.43 -9.18 8.17
CA ALA A 72 0.97 -8.81 8.01
C ALA A 72 1.59 -8.28 9.31
N LYS A 73 0.88 -7.39 10.02
CA LYS A 73 1.32 -6.86 11.32
C LYS A 73 1.44 -7.97 12.37
N LYS A 74 0.49 -8.91 12.40
CA LYS A 74 0.54 -10.06 13.31
C LYS A 74 1.77 -10.93 13.03
N THR A 75 2.02 -11.29 11.77
CA THR A 75 3.20 -12.09 11.39
C THR A 75 4.51 -11.39 11.77
N PHE A 76 4.60 -10.08 11.60
CA PHE A 76 5.77 -9.31 12.02
C PHE A 76 5.99 -9.40 13.53
N VAL A 77 4.94 -9.16 14.33
CA VAL A 77 5.02 -9.24 15.80
C VAL A 77 5.40 -10.65 16.25
N ASP A 78 4.82 -11.69 15.64
CA ASP A 78 5.13 -13.08 15.97
C ASP A 78 6.58 -13.44 15.66
N ASN A 79 7.13 -12.95 14.54
CA ASN A 79 8.52 -13.17 14.16
C ASN A 79 9.49 -12.45 15.11
N VAL A 80 9.23 -11.19 15.46
CA VAL A 80 10.03 -10.44 16.45
C VAL A 80 9.99 -11.14 17.81
N ALA A 81 8.83 -11.64 18.24
CA ALA A 81 8.70 -12.37 19.49
C ALA A 81 9.49 -13.69 19.50
N LYS A 82 9.57 -14.40 18.37
CA LYS A 82 10.39 -15.61 18.23
C LYS A 82 11.89 -15.30 18.30
N GLU A 83 12.36 -14.30 17.55
CA GLU A 83 13.77 -13.91 17.56
C GLU A 83 14.25 -13.43 18.95
N THR A 84 13.39 -12.73 19.68
CA THR A 84 13.70 -12.27 21.04
C THR A 84 13.85 -13.44 22.01
N LYS A 85 13.02 -14.48 21.87
CA LYS A 85 13.09 -15.70 22.70
C LYS A 85 14.31 -16.56 22.37
N GLU A 86 14.64 -16.72 21.09
CA GLU A 86 15.84 -17.48 20.68
C GLU A 86 17.15 -16.78 21.10
N LYS A 87 17.20 -15.45 21.11
CA LYS A 87 18.36 -14.68 21.62
C LYS A 87 18.49 -14.77 23.14
N ALA A 88 17.38 -14.88 23.88
CA ALA A 88 17.39 -15.04 25.34
C ALA A 88 17.85 -16.45 25.78
N GLN A 89 17.67 -17.46 24.94
CA GLN A 89 17.99 -18.86 25.26
C GLN A 89 19.41 -19.29 24.86
N LYS A 90 20.16 -18.41 24.18
CA LYS A 90 21.57 -18.58 23.77
C LYS A 90 22.58 -17.86 24.67
N LYS A 91 22.16 -17.30 25.81
CA LYS A 91 23.03 -16.76 26.87
C LYS A 91 23.00 -17.65 28.09
#